data_AF-A0AAQ3WB76-F1
#
_entry.id   AF-A0AAQ3WB76-F1
#
_cell.length_a   1.000
_cell.length_b   1.000
_cell.length_c   1.000
_cell.angle_alpha   90.00
_cell.angle_beta   90.00
_cell.angle_gamma   90.00
#
_symmetry.space_group_name_H-M   'P 1'
#
loop_
_entity.id
_entity.type
_entity.pdbx_description
1 polymer ?
#
loop_
_entity_poly.entity_id
_entity_poly.type
_entity_poly.pdbx_seq_one_letter_code
_entity_poly.pdbx_strand_id
1 'polypeptide(L)'
;MNKKAVLVLGGIIILCLVIGGEGYMDKKELDQKIEENISKAFSERYLDPEDKEIEEITFYRAPTNQSDATENRNYFFYINNNSKWKVGASVKIKQKEIWAFGSDNIELNLKEEAKKVEKLKVNYYK
;
A
#
# COMPACT_ATOMS: atom_id res chain seq x y z
N MET A 1 27.47 13.99 -6.66
CA MET A 1 26.45 12.91 -6.64
C MET A 1 25.12 13.52 -7.03
N ASN A 2 24.66 13.21 -8.24
CA ASN A 2 23.42 13.77 -8.79
C ASN A 2 22.24 13.01 -8.19
N LYS A 3 21.58 13.59 -7.18
CA LYS A 3 20.32 13.08 -6.64
C LYS A 3 19.22 13.34 -7.67
N LYS A 4 18.81 12.30 -8.40
CA LYS A 4 17.61 12.35 -9.24
C LYS A 4 16.41 12.16 -8.31
N ALA A 5 15.88 13.26 -7.78
CA ALA A 5 14.57 13.25 -7.12
C ALA A 5 13.53 13.00 -8.21
N VAL A 6 12.96 11.78 -8.23
CA VAL A 6 11.85 11.46 -9.12
C VAL A 6 10.59 11.93 -8.41
N LEU A 7 10.12 13.12 -8.80
CA LEU A 7 8.89 13.71 -8.33
C LEU A 7 7.72 12.92 -8.95
N VAL A 8 7.27 11.85 -8.28
CA VAL A 8 6.15 11.01 -8.75
C VAL A 8 4.84 11.76 -8.50
N LEU A 9 4.49 12.66 -9.43
CA LEU A 9 3.22 13.39 -9.48
C LEU A 9 2.12 12.62 -10.28
N GLY A 10 2.21 11.30 -10.35
CA GLY A 10 1.28 10.48 -11.14
C GLY A 10 0.92 9.19 -10.43
N GLY A 11 -0.37 8.99 -10.16
CA GLY A 11 -0.90 7.78 -9.56
C GLY A 11 -0.46 6.53 -10.33
N ILE A 12 0.14 5.58 -9.63
CA ILE A 12 0.64 4.33 -10.21
C ILE A 12 -0.49 3.29 -10.18
N ILE A 13 -0.86 2.77 -11.36
CA ILE A 13 -1.85 1.71 -11.53
C ILE A 13 -1.20 0.37 -11.19
N ILE A 14 -1.67 -0.28 -10.12
CA ILE A 14 -1.31 -1.67 -9.81
C ILE A 14 -2.54 -2.54 -10.09
N LEU A 15 -2.52 -3.26 -11.21
CA LEU A 15 -3.51 -4.29 -11.56
C LEU A 15 -3.25 -5.55 -10.72
N CYS A 16 -4.04 -5.75 -9.67
CA CYS A 16 -4.00 -6.98 -8.89
C CYS A 16 -5.09 -7.94 -9.39
N LEU A 17 -4.69 -9.04 -10.03
CA LEU A 17 -5.59 -10.15 -10.35
C LEU A 17 -6.03 -10.84 -9.05
N VAL A 18 -7.09 -10.33 -8.41
CA VAL A 18 -7.80 -11.04 -7.35
C VAL A 18 -8.58 -12.18 -8.02
N ILE A 19 -7.95 -13.36 -8.11
CA ILE A 19 -8.60 -14.60 -8.51
C ILE A 19 -9.39 -15.09 -7.29
N GLY A 20 -10.69 -14.82 -7.28
CA GLY A 20 -11.64 -15.28 -6.27
C GLY A 20 -13.04 -15.01 -6.78
N GLY A 21 -13.83 -16.07 -6.96
CA GLY A 21 -15.13 -16.05 -7.64
C GLY A 21 -16.13 -15.09 -7.01
N GLU A 22 -17.05 -14.61 -7.86
CA GLU A 22 -18.19 -13.79 -7.50
C GLU A 22 -19.12 -14.57 -6.56
N GLY A 23 -18.94 -14.43 -5.26
CA GLY A 23 -19.83 -15.04 -4.28
C GLY A 23 -19.28 -14.95 -2.87
N TYR A 24 -19.61 -13.86 -2.17
CA TYR A 24 -19.55 -13.75 -0.70
C TYR A 24 -18.19 -14.05 -0.04
N MET A 25 -17.15 -13.26 -0.33
CA MET A 25 -16.06 -13.12 0.65
C MET A 25 -16.53 -12.18 1.77
N ASP A 26 -16.29 -12.56 3.03
CA ASP A 26 -16.52 -11.69 4.18
C ASP A 26 -15.72 -10.38 3.96
N LYS A 27 -16.35 -9.24 4.23
CA LYS A 27 -15.72 -7.91 4.09
C LYS A 27 -14.36 -7.86 4.79
N LYS A 28 -14.24 -8.53 5.94
CA LYS A 28 -12.99 -8.60 6.71
C LYS A 28 -11.90 -9.41 6.00
N GLU A 29 -12.26 -10.53 5.38
CA GLU A 29 -11.33 -11.37 4.61
C GLU A 29 -10.83 -10.63 3.36
N LEU A 30 -11.74 -9.92 2.67
CA LEU A 30 -11.37 -9.08 1.53
C LEU A 30 -10.38 -7.98 1.93
N ASP A 31 -10.63 -7.31 3.07
CA ASP A 31 -9.76 -6.25 3.57
C ASP A 31 -8.37 -6.77 3.91
N GLN A 32 -8.27 -7.90 4.61
CA GLN A 32 -6.97 -8.51 4.91
C GLN A 32 -6.19 -8.86 3.64
N LYS A 33 -6.86 -9.41 2.63
CA LYS A 33 -6.22 -9.75 1.35
C LYS A 33 -5.71 -8.52 0.60
N ILE A 34 -6.44 -7.41 0.67
CA ILE A 34 -6.00 -6.13 0.10
C ILE A 34 -4.81 -5.57 0.90
N GLU A 35 -4.86 -5.63 2.22
CA GLU A 35 -3.79 -5.18 3.11
C GLU A 35 -2.49 -5.96 2.88
N GLU A 36 -2.56 -7.28 2.68
CA GLU A 36 -1.42 -8.12 2.29
C GLU A 36 -0.82 -7.69 0.94
N ASN A 37 -1.68 -7.44 -0.06
CA ASN A 37 -1.25 -7.01 -1.39
C ASN A 37 -0.59 -5.63 -1.37
N ILE A 38 -1.17 -4.68 -0.63
CA ILE A 38 -0.57 -3.37 -0.38
C ILE A 38 0.80 -3.57 0.26
N SER A 39 0.86 -4.40 1.30
CA SER A 39 2.09 -4.58 2.07
C SER A 39 3.22 -5.11 1.19
N LYS A 40 2.94 -6.17 0.42
CA LYS A 40 3.88 -6.76 -0.52
C LYS A 40 4.32 -5.77 -1.61
N ALA A 41 3.36 -5.08 -2.25
CA ALA A 41 3.67 -4.13 -3.31
C ALA A 41 4.56 -2.99 -2.81
N PHE A 42 4.30 -2.49 -1.60
CA PHE A 42 5.12 -1.45 -1.01
C PHE A 42 6.51 -1.97 -0.64
N SER A 43 6.60 -3.11 0.03
CA SER A 43 7.89 -3.68 0.43
C SER A 43 8.77 -4.06 -0.75
N GLU A 44 8.19 -4.47 -1.88
CA GLU A 44 8.95 -4.89 -3.05
C GLU A 44 9.51 -3.73 -3.86
N ARG A 45 8.81 -2.59 -3.89
CA ARG A 45 9.11 -1.46 -4.78
C ARG A 45 9.77 -0.26 -4.10
N TYR A 46 9.57 -0.08 -2.82
CA TYR A 46 10.03 1.12 -2.11
C TYR A 46 11.03 0.79 -1.01
N LEU A 47 11.89 1.77 -0.76
CA LEU A 47 12.67 1.92 0.45
C LEU A 47 11.96 2.91 1.38
N ASP A 48 12.26 2.82 2.67
CA ASP A 48 11.83 3.83 3.64
C ASP A 48 12.56 5.18 3.41
N PRO A 49 12.15 6.26 4.11
CA PRO A 49 12.80 7.57 3.98
C PRO A 49 14.28 7.63 4.38
N GLU A 50 14.82 6.56 4.96
CA GLU A 50 16.23 6.41 5.33
C GLU A 50 16.98 5.44 4.38
N ASP A 51 16.40 5.15 3.20
CA ASP A 51 16.95 4.22 2.20
C ASP A 51 17.10 2.77 2.68
N LYS A 52 16.28 2.35 3.66
CA LYS A 52 16.27 0.96 4.15
C LYS A 52 15.10 0.15 3.58
N GLU A 53 15.25 -1.16 3.64
CA GLU A 53 14.19 -2.11 3.29
C GLU A 53 12.95 -1.92 4.16
N ILE A 54 11.76 -2.04 3.57
CA ILE A 54 10.50 -2.05 4.32
C ILE A 54 10.23 -3.48 4.76
N GLU A 55 10.50 -3.76 6.03
CA GLU A 55 10.36 -5.08 6.64
C GLU A 55 9.06 -5.23 7.45
N GLU A 56 8.43 -4.10 7.80
CA GLU A 56 7.19 -4.10 8.59
C GLU A 56 6.20 -3.06 8.05
N ILE A 57 4.94 -3.46 7.92
CA ILE A 57 3.80 -2.59 7.58
C ILE A 57 2.72 -2.78 8.63
N THR A 58 2.21 -1.67 9.16
CA THR A 58 1.16 -1.71 10.19
C THR A 58 0.00 -0.81 9.81
N PHE A 59 -1.16 -1.43 9.61
CA PHE A 59 -2.42 -0.74 9.41
C PHE A 59 -2.92 -0.24 10.76
N TYR A 60 -3.02 1.08 10.92
CA TYR A 60 -3.33 1.70 12.22
C TYR A 60 -4.79 2.10 12.38
N ARG A 61 -5.61 1.92 11.33
CA ARG A 61 -7.05 2.16 11.37
C ARG A 61 -7.79 1.34 10.33
N ALA A 62 -9.08 1.14 10.57
CA ALA A 62 -9.97 0.48 9.63
C ALA A 62 -10.03 1.22 8.27
N PRO A 63 -10.13 0.49 7.14
CA PRO A 63 -10.19 1.09 5.82
C PRO A 63 -11.52 1.81 5.58
N THR A 64 -11.43 3.02 5.02
CA THR A 64 -12.56 3.93 4.83
C THR A 64 -12.97 3.99 3.36
N ASN A 65 -14.26 3.85 3.07
CA ASN A 65 -14.77 4.07 1.70
C ASN A 65 -14.75 5.56 1.37
N GLN A 66 -14.32 5.92 0.16
CA GLN A 66 -14.56 7.24 -0.39
C GLN A 66 -16.04 7.38 -0.73
N SER A 67 -16.62 8.53 -0.39
CA SER A 67 -18.05 8.83 -0.58
C SER A 67 -18.40 9.28 -2.00
N ASP A 68 -17.47 9.16 -2.95
CA ASP A 68 -17.64 9.59 -4.33
C ASP A 68 -18.03 8.41 -5.24
N ALA A 69 -18.30 8.71 -6.52
CA ALA A 69 -18.69 7.71 -7.51
C ALA A 69 -17.59 6.70 -7.86
N THR A 70 -16.38 6.83 -7.28
CA THR A 70 -15.27 5.93 -7.58
C THR A 70 -15.35 4.62 -6.80
N GLU A 71 -16.11 4.60 -5.69
CA GLU A 71 -16.19 3.47 -4.74
C GLU A 71 -14.81 2.98 -4.28
N ASN A 72 -13.84 3.89 -4.25
CA ASN A 72 -12.51 3.61 -3.76
C ASN A 72 -12.54 3.36 -2.25
N ARG A 73 -11.59 2.55 -1.79
CA ARG A 73 -11.38 2.27 -0.38
C ARG A 73 -9.97 2.62 0.03
N ASN A 74 -9.85 3.44 1.04
CA ASN A 74 -8.57 3.95 1.51
C ASN A 74 -8.05 3.15 2.70
N TYR A 75 -6.80 2.74 2.61
CA TYR A 75 -6.02 2.03 3.62
C TYR A 75 -4.93 2.95 4.15
N PHE A 76 -4.63 2.82 5.43
CA PHE A 76 -3.70 3.72 6.10
C PHE A 76 -2.77 2.94 7.02
N PHE A 77 -1.48 3.09 6.78
CA PHE A 77 -0.45 2.34 7.47
C PHE A 77 0.78 3.17 7.76
N TYR A 78 1.64 2.66 8.63
CA TYR A 78 3.01 3.13 8.76
C TYR A 78 3.99 2.00 8.45
N ILE A 79 5.19 2.39 8.00
CA ILE A 79 6.26 1.48 7.59
C ILE A 79 7.33 1.37 8.69
N ASN A 80 8.00 0.22 8.79
CA ASN A 80 9.08 -0.08 9.74
C ASN A 80 8.76 0.32 11.19
N ASN A 81 7.50 0.11 11.59
CA ASN A 81 6.94 0.48 12.89
C ASN A 81 7.14 1.95 13.31
N ASN A 82 7.36 2.85 12.34
CA ASN A 82 7.57 4.26 12.61
C ASN A 82 6.29 5.06 12.37
N SER A 83 5.58 5.40 13.45
CA SER A 83 4.31 6.14 13.39
C SER A 83 4.39 7.53 12.73
N LYS A 84 5.59 8.06 12.47
CA LYS A 84 5.80 9.29 11.68
C LYS A 84 5.73 9.04 10.17
N TRP A 85 6.05 7.82 9.71
CA TRP A 85 6.09 7.46 8.29
C TRP A 85 4.74 6.93 7.81
N LYS A 86 3.73 7.80 7.79
CA LYS A 86 2.36 7.43 7.44
C LYS A 86 2.14 7.41 5.92
N VAL A 87 1.43 6.39 5.46
CA VAL A 87 1.10 6.17 4.05
C VAL A 87 -0.41 5.95 3.89
N GLY A 88 -0.96 6.46 2.79
CA GLY A 88 -2.29 6.16 2.30
C GLY A 88 -2.20 5.23 1.08
N ALA A 89 -3.21 4.40 0.87
CA ALA A 89 -3.39 3.69 -0.39
C ALA A 89 -4.88 3.64 -0.72
N SER A 90 -5.25 4.05 -1.93
CA SER A 90 -6.63 3.95 -2.44
C SER A 90 -6.73 2.67 -3.24
N VAL A 91 -7.82 1.92 -3.08
CA VAL A 91 -8.06 0.69 -3.82
C VAL A 91 -9.45 0.76 -4.43
N LYS A 92 -9.51 0.65 -5.74
CA LYS A 92 -10.76 0.57 -6.49
C LYS A 92 -11.23 -0.87 -6.54
N ILE A 93 -12.06 -1.27 -5.57
CA ILE A 93 -12.45 -2.67 -5.35
C ILE A 93 -13.11 -3.29 -6.59
N LYS A 94 -14.05 -2.58 -7.24
CA LYS A 94 -14.78 -3.10 -8.41
C LYS A 94 -13.89 -3.36 -9.63
N GLN A 95 -12.82 -2.59 -9.81
CA GLN A 95 -11.90 -2.74 -10.94
C GLN A 95 -10.63 -3.54 -10.57
N LYS A 96 -10.48 -3.93 -9.30
CA LYS A 96 -9.30 -4.64 -8.78
C LYS A 96 -8.00 -3.87 -8.99
N GLU A 97 -8.08 -2.53 -9.00
CA GLU A 97 -6.93 -1.64 -9.17
C GLU A 97 -6.53 -1.03 -7.83
N ILE A 98 -5.27 -1.18 -7.45
CA ILE A 98 -4.68 -0.50 -6.29
C ILE A 98 -3.98 0.76 -6.78
N TRP A 99 -4.44 1.90 -6.27
CA TRP A 99 -3.90 3.23 -6.46
C TRP A 99 -3.19 3.68 -5.18
N ALA A 100 -1.90 3.41 -5.07
CA ALA A 100 -1.11 4.01 -3.99
C ALA A 100 -1.08 5.53 -4.19
N PHE A 101 -1.69 6.30 -3.29
CA PHE A 101 -1.47 7.73 -3.20
C PHE A 101 -0.61 7.97 -1.97
N GLY A 102 0.61 8.49 -2.17
CA GLY A 102 1.45 8.91 -1.06
C GLY A 102 0.59 9.76 -0.12
N SER A 103 0.59 9.46 1.18
CA SER A 103 0.06 10.44 2.11
C SER A 103 0.91 11.69 1.96
N ASP A 104 0.32 12.88 2.12
CA ASP A 104 0.97 14.19 1.92
C ASP A 104 2.26 14.41 2.75
N ASN A 105 2.71 13.42 3.53
CA ASN A 105 3.72 13.55 4.57
C ASN A 105 4.98 12.68 4.41
N ILE A 106 5.08 11.82 3.38
CA ILE A 106 6.32 11.04 3.18
C ILE A 106 6.73 10.93 1.70
N GLU A 107 8.02 11.09 1.44
CA GLU A 107 8.64 10.77 0.16
C GLU A 107 9.28 9.37 0.29
N LEU A 108 8.86 8.45 -0.58
CA LEU A 108 9.41 7.09 -0.63
C LEU A 108 10.37 6.97 -1.80
N ASN A 109 11.53 6.36 -1.55
CA ASN A 109 12.50 6.09 -2.60
C ASN A 109 12.15 4.78 -3.31
N LEU A 110 12.20 4.78 -4.64
CA LEU A 110 12.03 3.56 -5.43
C LEU A 110 13.31 2.73 -5.37
N LYS A 111 13.15 1.41 -5.27
CA LYS A 111 14.26 0.48 -5.52
C LYS A 111 14.63 0.49 -7.00
N GLU A 112 15.90 0.27 -7.30
CA GLU A 112 16.37 0.11 -8.69
C GLU A 112 15.71 -1.11 -9.36
N GLU A 113 15.51 -2.19 -8.61
CA GLU A 113 14.78 -3.38 -9.05
C GLU A 113 13.79 -3.84 -7.97
N ALA A 114 12.61 -4.30 -8.40
CA ALA A 114 11.63 -4.86 -7.48
C ALA A 114 12.18 -6.14 -6.86
N LYS A 115 12.29 -6.17 -5.53
CA LYS A 115 12.89 -7.29 -4.79
C LYS A 115 11.90 -7.86 -3.80
N LYS A 116 11.62 -9.16 -3.91
CA LYS A 116 10.80 -9.90 -2.96
C LYS A 116 11.42 -9.83 -1.57
N VAL A 117 10.63 -9.37 -0.59
CA VAL A 117 11.03 -9.35 0.83
C VAL A 117 10.59 -10.68 1.47
N GLU A 118 11.55 -11.46 1.95
CA GLU A 118 11.28 -12.83 2.46
C GLU A 118 10.54 -12.87 3.80
N LYS A 119 10.65 -11.81 4.60
CA LYS A 119 10.08 -11.73 5.96
C LYS A 119 9.38 -10.40 6.21
N LEU A 120 8.40 -10.06 5.38
CA LEU A 120 7.53 -8.91 5.63
C LEU A 120 6.58 -9.21 6.79
N LYS A 121 6.63 -8.39 7.84
CA LYS A 121 5.67 -8.43 8.94
C LYS A 121 4.51 -7.50 8.66
N VAL A 122 3.29 -8.03 8.66
CA VAL A 122 2.06 -7.25 8.47
C VAL A 122 1.26 -7.25 9.77
N ASN A 123 1.04 -6.06 10.35
CA ASN A 123 0.19 -5.91 11.51
C ASN A 123 -1.13 -5.24 11.11
N TYR A 124 -2.23 -5.83 11.56
CA TYR A 124 -3.56 -5.32 11.33
C TYR A 124 -4.02 -4.45 12.50
N TYR A 125 -4.94 -3.52 12.23
CA TYR A 125 -5.61 -2.77 13.28
C TYR A 125 -6.41 -3.72 14.18
N LYS A 126 -6.50 -3.38 15.46
CA LYS A 126 -7.31 -4.13 16.44
C LYS A 126 -8.74 -3.64 16.47
#